data_AF-A0A953ZBQ1-F1
#
_entry.id   AF-A0A953ZBQ1-F1
#
_cell.length_a   1.000
_cell.length_b   1.000
_cell.length_c   1.000
_cell.angle_alpha   90.00
_cell.angle_beta   90.00
_cell.angle_gamma   90.00
#
_symmetry.space_group_name_H-M   'P 1'
#
loop_
_entity.id
_entity.type
_entity.pdbx_description
1 polymer ?
#
loop_
_entity_poly.entity_id
_entity_poly.type
_entity_poly.pdbx_seq_one_letter_code
_entity_poly.pdbx_strand_id
1 'polypeptide(L)'
;MWKWFLILAVLSTPLSAERETNFGRVILDQCDLIVQGVASAMRTQVRGAHRVEISIETVLYGEEAASDVSMFYTDPESIGDDATRALFALKRLADGGYNLVGKPVLTPLGDAEEDDKVRVCRDFVKLEKLAEGDERTAEFWTLLSEHIRLGGYPAQNAAVELMFIARDRGSTVTQERFDAVVAARDAALSRLTKATQADLKLGFQGLVEARIKKLKFKTVRRGETNKEKRDAARELNDLQIAYPRAFTEEDAKLCDALIKVAKDTLLEDKLLELARNVRADVRERESDQRRKEADARRKIEHAGK
;
A
#
# COMPACT_ATOMS: atom_id res chain seq x y z
N MET A 1 11.88 -12.80 21.86
CA MET A 1 12.50 -11.63 21.18
C MET A 1 11.61 -11.17 20.02
N TRP A 2 10.31 -10.95 20.29
CA TRP A 2 9.26 -10.65 19.30
C TRP A 2 8.27 -9.68 19.95
N LYS A 3 8.40 -8.37 19.76
CA LYS A 3 7.40 -7.38 20.23
C LYS A 3 7.29 -6.10 19.37
N TRP A 4 7.94 -6.02 18.20
CA TRP A 4 8.04 -4.74 17.45
C TRP A 4 7.14 -4.63 16.20
N PHE A 5 6.21 -5.55 15.96
CA PHE A 5 5.32 -5.48 14.77
C PHE A 5 3.91 -4.93 15.04
N LEU A 6 3.61 -4.44 16.25
CA LEU A 6 2.23 -4.24 16.70
C LEU A 6 1.71 -2.79 16.67
N ILE A 7 2.44 -1.82 16.10
CA ILE A 7 1.96 -0.43 16.03
C ILE A 7 1.38 -0.07 14.66
N LEU A 8 1.66 -0.85 13.61
CA LEU A 8 0.93 -0.77 12.33
C LEU A 8 -0.49 -1.36 12.43
N ALA A 9 -0.75 -2.24 13.41
CA ALA A 9 -2.03 -2.93 13.54
C ALA A 9 -3.10 -2.18 14.36
N VAL A 10 -2.74 -1.15 15.14
CA VAL A 10 -3.65 -0.52 16.12
C VAL A 10 -3.98 0.95 15.80
N LEU A 11 -3.32 1.55 14.79
CA LEU A 11 -3.66 2.90 14.30
C LEU A 11 -4.02 2.95 12.80
N SER A 12 -4.02 1.80 12.13
CA SER A 12 -4.84 1.63 10.95
C SER A 12 -6.29 1.49 11.43
N THR A 13 -7.08 2.58 11.37
CA THR A 13 -8.39 2.41 10.72
C THR A 13 -8.11 1.57 9.47
N PRO A 14 -8.86 0.50 9.17
CA PRO A 14 -8.60 -0.33 8.01
C PRO A 14 -8.75 0.54 6.76
N LEU A 15 -7.67 1.23 6.41
CA LEU A 15 -7.60 2.22 5.36
C LEU A 15 -7.45 1.39 4.11
N SER A 16 -8.55 1.32 3.37
CA SER A 16 -8.80 0.52 2.16
C SER A 16 -9.57 -0.80 2.33
N ALA A 17 -10.31 -1.04 3.42
CA ALA A 17 -11.32 -2.12 3.41
C ALA A 17 -12.46 -1.88 2.39
N GLU A 18 -12.60 -0.64 1.88
CA GLU A 18 -13.65 -0.25 0.92
C GLU A 18 -13.18 -0.16 -0.54
N ARG A 19 -11.89 -0.29 -0.86
CA ARG A 19 -11.45 -0.17 -2.27
C ARG A 19 -11.43 -1.53 -2.96
N GLU A 20 -12.01 -1.53 -4.15
CA GLU A 20 -11.80 -2.41 -5.31
C GLU A 20 -10.51 -3.26 -5.21
N THR A 21 -10.53 -4.51 -5.68
CA THR A 21 -9.31 -5.33 -5.77
C THR A 21 -8.17 -4.51 -6.36
N ASN A 22 -7.08 -4.38 -5.62
CA ASN A 22 -5.86 -3.83 -6.18
C ASN A 22 -5.26 -4.96 -7.02
N PHE A 23 -5.51 -4.96 -8.34
CA PHE A 23 -4.88 -5.92 -9.24
C PHE A 23 -3.37 -5.73 -9.16
N GLY A 24 -2.74 -6.66 -8.44
CA GLY A 24 -1.38 -6.61 -7.98
C GLY A 24 -0.99 -8.00 -7.53
N ARG A 25 0.21 -8.14 -6.95
CA ARG A 25 0.80 -9.47 -6.71
C ARG A 25 -0.07 -10.32 -5.78
N VAL A 26 -0.63 -9.71 -4.73
CA VAL A 26 -1.44 -10.42 -3.73
C VAL A 26 -2.71 -11.02 -4.34
N ILE A 27 -3.35 -10.33 -5.28
CA ILE A 27 -4.56 -10.84 -5.95
C ILE A 27 -4.19 -11.96 -6.92
N LEU A 28 -3.12 -11.80 -7.70
CA LEU A 28 -2.64 -12.81 -8.63
C LEU A 28 -2.21 -14.11 -7.93
N ASP A 29 -1.61 -14.01 -6.73
CA ASP A 29 -1.26 -15.18 -5.90
C ASP A 29 -2.50 -15.93 -5.36
N GLN A 30 -3.69 -15.32 -5.40
CA GLN A 30 -4.92 -15.84 -4.77
C GLN A 30 -6.00 -16.26 -5.77
N CYS A 31 -5.89 -15.87 -7.03
CA CYS A 31 -6.87 -16.17 -8.07
C CYS A 31 -6.33 -17.18 -9.09
N ASP A 32 -7.26 -17.88 -9.75
CA ASP A 32 -6.96 -18.79 -10.85
C ASP A 32 -7.33 -18.17 -12.21
N LEU A 33 -8.17 -17.14 -12.20
CA LEU A 33 -8.75 -16.50 -13.37
C LEU A 33 -8.98 -15.01 -13.08
N ILE A 34 -8.62 -14.12 -14.01
CA ILE A 34 -9.08 -12.73 -14.00
C ILE A 34 -9.75 -12.43 -15.33
N VAL A 35 -10.98 -11.93 -15.26
CA VAL A 35 -11.78 -11.59 -16.44
C VAL A 35 -12.28 -10.17 -16.37
N GLN A 36 -12.41 -9.56 -17.54
CA GLN A 36 -13.33 -8.45 -17.77
C GLN A 36 -14.64 -9.04 -18.27
N GLY A 37 -15.75 -8.62 -17.66
CA GLY A 37 -17.06 -9.12 -18.05
C GLY A 37 -18.20 -8.36 -17.42
N VAL A 38 -19.42 -8.85 -17.65
CA VAL A 38 -20.65 -8.31 -17.10
C VAL A 38 -21.29 -9.34 -16.17
N ALA A 39 -21.36 -9.01 -14.88
CA ALA A 39 -22.13 -9.75 -13.91
C ALA A 39 -23.62 -9.44 -14.08
N SER A 40 -24.44 -10.48 -14.17
CA SER A 40 -25.90 -10.35 -14.28
C SER A 40 -26.53 -9.70 -13.03
N ALA A 41 -27.61 -8.96 -13.22
CA ALA A 41 -28.46 -8.48 -12.12
C ALA A 41 -29.21 -9.63 -11.42
N MET A 42 -29.39 -10.77 -12.11
CA MET A 42 -30.11 -11.92 -11.56
C MET A 42 -29.22 -12.73 -10.61
N ARG A 43 -29.57 -12.70 -9.32
CA ARG A 43 -28.86 -13.40 -8.24
C ARG A 43 -29.68 -14.55 -7.72
N THR A 44 -29.04 -15.70 -7.53
CA THR A 44 -29.67 -16.85 -6.86
C THR A 44 -28.95 -17.11 -5.55
N GLN A 45 -29.69 -17.23 -4.45
CA GLN A 45 -29.09 -17.60 -3.17
C GLN A 45 -28.85 -19.11 -3.13
N VAL A 46 -27.60 -19.52 -2.91
CA VAL A 46 -27.17 -20.92 -2.86
C VAL A 46 -26.32 -21.13 -1.61
N ARG A 47 -26.81 -21.92 -0.66
CA ARG A 47 -26.06 -22.33 0.56
C ARG A 47 -25.39 -21.17 1.32
N GLY A 48 -26.07 -20.02 1.43
CA GLY A 48 -25.55 -18.84 2.14
C GLY A 48 -24.63 -17.94 1.32
N ALA A 49 -24.43 -18.22 0.03
CA ALA A 49 -23.76 -17.33 -0.93
C ALA A 49 -24.74 -16.85 -2.00
N HIS A 50 -24.40 -15.76 -2.67
CA HIS A 50 -25.04 -15.30 -3.89
C HIS A 50 -24.32 -15.87 -5.10
N ARG A 51 -25.07 -16.51 -6.01
CA ARG A 51 -24.60 -16.95 -7.32
C ARG A 51 -25.03 -15.93 -8.37
N VAL A 52 -24.10 -15.56 -9.23
CA VAL A 52 -24.30 -14.72 -10.41
C VAL A 52 -23.57 -15.32 -11.60
N GLU A 53 -24.14 -15.19 -12.80
CA GLU A 53 -23.42 -15.51 -14.03
C GLU A 53 -22.69 -14.27 -14.54
N ILE A 54 -21.44 -14.47 -14.96
CA ILE A 54 -20.61 -13.46 -15.60
C ILE A 54 -20.46 -13.84 -17.07
N SER A 55 -20.90 -12.95 -17.96
CA SER A 55 -20.55 -13.05 -19.38
C SER A 55 -19.19 -12.42 -19.61
N ILE A 56 -18.24 -13.22 -20.09
CA ILE A 56 -16.83 -12.85 -20.22
C ILE A 56 -16.63 -12.12 -21.55
N GLU A 57 -16.09 -10.91 -21.46
CA GLU A 57 -15.66 -10.12 -22.62
C GLU A 57 -14.19 -10.38 -22.94
N THR A 58 -13.35 -10.52 -21.92
CA THR A 58 -11.90 -10.74 -22.09
C THR A 58 -11.32 -11.48 -20.89
N VAL A 59 -10.46 -12.46 -21.15
CA VAL A 59 -9.64 -13.11 -20.12
C VAL A 59 -8.29 -12.39 -20.02
N LEU A 60 -7.94 -11.93 -18.83
CA LEU A 60 -6.69 -11.21 -18.55
C LEU A 60 -5.63 -12.08 -17.88
N TYR A 61 -6.04 -13.11 -17.14
CA TYR A 61 -5.18 -14.05 -16.43
C TYR A 61 -5.89 -15.40 -16.28
N GLY A 62 -5.14 -16.50 -16.26
CA GLY A 62 -5.69 -17.86 -16.16
C GLY A 62 -5.92 -18.53 -17.52
N GLU A 63 -6.46 -19.74 -17.48
CA GLU A 63 -6.85 -20.49 -18.67
C GLU A 63 -8.03 -19.81 -19.39
N GLU A 64 -8.14 -20.01 -20.71
CA GLU A 64 -9.34 -19.62 -21.45
C GLU A 64 -10.57 -20.28 -20.81
N ALA A 65 -11.49 -19.45 -20.33
CA ALA A 65 -12.74 -19.89 -19.75
C ALA A 65 -13.82 -19.98 -20.84
N ALA A 66 -14.92 -20.69 -20.53
CA ALA A 66 -16.13 -20.61 -21.33
C ALA A 66 -16.63 -19.15 -21.43
N SER A 67 -17.47 -18.84 -22.43
CA SER A 67 -18.03 -17.50 -22.62
C SER A 67 -18.75 -16.96 -21.37
N ASP A 68 -19.22 -17.86 -20.51
CA ASP A 68 -19.92 -17.53 -19.28
C ASP A 68 -19.39 -18.37 -18.13
N VAL A 69 -19.28 -17.77 -16.94
CA VAL A 69 -18.88 -18.45 -15.71
C VAL A 69 -19.79 -18.09 -14.54
N SER A 70 -20.05 -19.08 -13.69
CA SER A 70 -20.79 -18.88 -12.46
C SER A 70 -19.87 -18.42 -11.34
N MET A 71 -20.13 -17.23 -10.80
CA MET A 71 -19.42 -16.66 -9.65
C MET A 71 -20.27 -16.72 -8.39
N PHE A 72 -19.61 -17.02 -7.27
CA PHE A 72 -20.17 -17.04 -5.93
C PHE A 72 -19.50 -15.98 -5.05
N TYR A 73 -20.30 -15.26 -4.27
CA TYR A 73 -19.83 -14.25 -3.32
C TYR A 73 -20.76 -14.19 -2.09
N THR A 74 -20.21 -13.84 -0.93
CA THR A 74 -20.94 -13.84 0.35
C THR A 74 -21.32 -12.45 0.83
N ASP A 75 -20.62 -11.42 0.37
CA ASP A 75 -20.88 -10.02 0.73
C ASP A 75 -21.84 -9.39 -0.29
N PRO A 76 -23.12 -9.14 0.08
CA PRO A 76 -24.12 -8.61 -0.85
C PRO A 76 -23.76 -7.23 -1.41
N GLU A 77 -22.90 -6.46 -0.74
CA GLU A 77 -22.44 -5.14 -1.21
C GLU A 77 -21.32 -5.23 -2.26
N SER A 78 -20.77 -6.42 -2.52
CA SER A 78 -19.67 -6.60 -3.48
C SER A 78 -20.09 -6.37 -4.93
N ILE A 79 -21.38 -6.48 -5.26
CA ILE A 79 -21.93 -6.21 -6.59
C ILE A 79 -23.17 -5.34 -6.40
N GLY A 80 -23.38 -4.33 -7.25
CA GLY A 80 -24.60 -3.52 -7.23
C GLY A 80 -25.81 -4.28 -7.77
N ASP A 81 -27.02 -3.85 -7.42
CA ASP A 81 -28.26 -4.56 -7.79
C ASP A 81 -28.50 -4.61 -9.32
N ASP A 82 -27.82 -3.76 -10.08
CA ASP A 82 -27.83 -3.72 -11.53
C ASP A 82 -26.73 -4.60 -12.16
N ALA A 83 -26.89 -4.88 -13.46
CA ALA A 83 -25.85 -5.54 -14.24
C ALA A 83 -24.54 -4.74 -14.17
N THR A 84 -23.48 -5.39 -13.72
CA THR A 84 -22.24 -4.72 -13.33
C THR A 84 -21.10 -5.16 -14.25
N ARG A 85 -20.57 -4.22 -15.04
CA ARG A 85 -19.36 -4.42 -15.83
C ARG A 85 -18.12 -4.13 -14.99
N ALA A 86 -17.25 -5.10 -14.83
CA ALA A 86 -16.07 -4.98 -13.98
C ALA A 86 -14.96 -5.95 -14.37
N LEU A 87 -13.82 -5.76 -13.73
CA LEU A 87 -12.80 -6.79 -13.59
C LEU A 87 -13.09 -7.65 -12.37
N PHE A 88 -13.07 -8.97 -12.57
CA PHE A 88 -13.33 -9.97 -11.53
C PHE A 88 -12.09 -10.86 -11.37
N ALA A 89 -11.52 -10.88 -10.17
CA ALA A 89 -10.55 -11.90 -9.78
C ALA A 89 -11.29 -13.10 -9.19
N LEU A 90 -11.04 -14.28 -9.73
CA LEU A 90 -11.84 -15.48 -9.54
C LEU A 90 -10.95 -16.65 -9.10
N LYS A 91 -11.38 -17.37 -8.07
CA LYS A 91 -10.75 -18.60 -7.59
C LYS A 91 -11.65 -19.79 -7.87
N ARG A 92 -11.14 -20.81 -8.56
CA ARG A 92 -11.91 -21.98 -9.00
C ARG A 92 -12.38 -22.78 -7.78
N LEU A 93 -13.63 -23.22 -7.83
CA LEU A 93 -14.21 -24.14 -6.85
C LEU A 93 -14.06 -25.59 -7.31
N ALA A 94 -13.86 -26.50 -6.36
CA ALA A 94 -13.78 -27.94 -6.65
C ALA A 94 -15.08 -28.49 -7.26
N ASP A 95 -16.22 -27.95 -6.83
CA ASP A 95 -17.56 -28.39 -7.24
C ASP A 95 -18.09 -27.65 -8.49
N GLY A 96 -17.24 -26.84 -9.14
CA GLY A 96 -17.58 -26.04 -10.31
C GLY A 96 -17.92 -24.57 -9.98
N GLY A 97 -17.64 -23.69 -10.96
CA GLY A 97 -17.75 -22.24 -10.79
C GLY A 97 -16.55 -21.62 -10.05
N TYR A 98 -16.73 -20.38 -9.60
CA TYR A 98 -15.65 -19.57 -9.03
C TYR A 98 -16.11 -18.79 -7.80
N ASN A 99 -15.25 -18.66 -6.79
CA ASN A 99 -15.40 -17.66 -5.74
C ASN A 99 -14.77 -16.33 -6.17
N LEU A 100 -15.42 -15.23 -5.80
CA LEU A 100 -14.85 -13.90 -5.94
C LEU A 100 -13.66 -13.71 -4.97
N VAL A 101 -12.54 -13.20 -5.49
CA VAL A 101 -11.37 -12.81 -4.72
C VAL A 101 -11.35 -11.28 -4.60
N GLY A 102 -11.62 -10.75 -3.40
CA GLY A 102 -11.72 -9.32 -3.15
C GLY A 102 -12.95 -8.65 -3.78
N LYS A 103 -12.98 -7.30 -3.87
CA LYS A 103 -14.10 -6.58 -4.50
C LYS A 103 -13.89 -6.43 -6.01
N PRO A 104 -14.93 -6.53 -6.86
CA PRO A 104 -14.78 -6.27 -8.30
C PRO A 104 -14.34 -4.82 -8.54
N VAL A 105 -13.68 -4.58 -9.66
CA VAL A 105 -13.21 -3.24 -10.03
C VAL A 105 -14.03 -2.75 -11.21
N LEU A 106 -14.84 -1.72 -10.99
CA LEU A 106 -15.79 -1.27 -12.00
C LEU A 106 -15.05 -0.73 -13.22
N THR A 107 -15.41 -1.19 -14.41
CA THR A 107 -14.82 -0.68 -15.65
C THR A 107 -15.89 0.13 -16.38
N PRO A 108 -15.63 1.41 -16.75
CA PRO A 108 -16.60 2.22 -17.48
C PRO A 108 -17.01 1.56 -18.81
N LEU A 109 -18.16 1.92 -19.34
CA LEU A 109 -18.57 1.56 -20.70
C LEU A 109 -17.69 2.35 -21.69
N GLY A 110 -16.91 1.64 -22.52
CA GLY A 110 -15.93 2.24 -23.43
C GLY A 110 -14.81 1.27 -23.84
N ASP A 111 -13.87 1.78 -24.62
CA ASP A 111 -12.78 1.01 -25.22
C ASP A 111 -11.87 0.39 -24.14
N ALA A 112 -11.83 -0.94 -24.08
CA ALA A 112 -11.16 -1.69 -23.02
C ALA A 112 -9.63 -1.51 -23.00
N GLU A 113 -9.04 -1.01 -24.10
CA GLU A 113 -7.61 -0.74 -24.21
C GLU A 113 -7.16 0.56 -23.52
N GLU A 114 -8.07 1.54 -23.38
CA GLU A 114 -7.79 2.80 -22.67
C GLU A 114 -8.13 2.74 -21.18
N ASP A 115 -8.71 1.63 -20.70
CA ASP A 115 -9.04 1.48 -19.28
C ASP A 115 -7.78 1.24 -18.43
N ASP A 116 -7.41 2.27 -17.69
CA ASP A 116 -6.37 2.27 -16.66
C ASP A 116 -6.39 1.03 -15.74
N LYS A 117 -7.58 0.50 -15.42
CA LYS A 117 -7.75 -0.68 -14.55
C LYS A 117 -7.34 -1.97 -15.26
N VAL A 118 -7.71 -2.10 -16.54
CA VAL A 118 -7.30 -3.23 -17.40
C VAL A 118 -5.79 -3.18 -17.62
N ARG A 119 -5.22 -1.99 -17.87
CA ARG A 119 -3.77 -1.80 -18.03
C ARG A 119 -3.00 -2.26 -16.80
N VAL A 120 -3.38 -1.79 -15.61
CA VAL A 120 -2.74 -2.19 -14.35
C VAL A 120 -2.76 -3.71 -14.19
N CYS A 121 -3.91 -4.35 -14.41
CA CYS A 121 -4.01 -5.81 -14.35
C CYS A 121 -3.06 -6.50 -15.33
N ARG A 122 -3.03 -6.06 -16.61
CA ARG A 122 -2.16 -6.64 -17.63
C ARG A 122 -0.68 -6.47 -17.30
N ASP A 123 -0.28 -5.32 -16.75
CA ASP A 123 1.12 -5.08 -16.39
C ASP A 123 1.57 -6.01 -15.27
N PHE A 124 0.73 -6.20 -14.25
CA PHE A 124 1.01 -7.17 -13.19
C PHE A 124 1.02 -8.61 -13.69
N VAL A 125 0.10 -8.99 -14.58
CA VAL A 125 0.13 -10.32 -15.21
C VAL A 125 1.42 -10.54 -16.01
N LYS A 126 1.91 -9.53 -16.74
CA LYS A 126 3.20 -9.61 -17.44
C LYS A 126 4.36 -9.76 -16.47
N LEU A 127 4.36 -8.99 -15.39
CA LEU A 127 5.37 -9.07 -14.33
C LEU A 127 5.42 -10.46 -13.69
N GLU A 128 4.26 -11.06 -13.42
CA GLU A 128 4.15 -12.40 -12.80
C GLU A 128 4.61 -13.54 -13.72
N LYS A 129 4.69 -13.32 -15.04
CA LYS A 129 5.29 -14.27 -15.98
C LYS A 129 6.81 -14.34 -15.89
N LEU A 130 7.46 -13.34 -15.29
CA LEU A 130 8.91 -13.38 -15.05
C LEU A 130 9.22 -14.35 -13.91
N ALA A 131 10.35 -15.05 -14.04
CA ALA A 131 10.85 -15.91 -12.98
C ALA A 131 11.11 -15.11 -11.70
N GLU A 132 10.90 -15.73 -10.53
CA GLU A 132 11.25 -15.08 -9.27
C GLU A 132 12.76 -14.82 -9.18
N GLY A 133 13.13 -13.56 -8.91
CA GLY A 133 14.52 -13.16 -8.83
C GLY A 133 14.71 -11.65 -8.81
N ASP A 134 15.96 -11.23 -8.98
CA ASP A 134 16.35 -9.82 -8.95
C ASP A 134 15.79 -9.04 -10.14
N GLU A 135 15.71 -9.66 -11.32
CA GLU A 135 15.13 -9.07 -12.54
C GLU A 135 13.65 -8.72 -12.32
N ARG A 136 12.82 -9.69 -11.93
CA ARG A 136 11.40 -9.44 -11.61
C ARG A 136 11.24 -8.41 -10.50
N THR A 137 12.15 -8.40 -9.51
CA THR A 137 12.11 -7.38 -8.45
C THR A 137 12.42 -5.99 -9.02
N ALA A 138 13.42 -5.85 -9.90
CA ALA A 138 13.72 -4.59 -10.56
C ALA A 138 12.54 -4.09 -11.41
N GLU A 139 11.97 -4.98 -12.24
CA GLU A 139 10.79 -4.66 -13.07
C GLU A 139 9.58 -4.24 -12.23
N PHE A 140 9.36 -4.89 -11.09
CA PHE A 140 8.30 -4.48 -10.16
C PHE A 140 8.48 -3.04 -9.67
N TRP A 141 9.68 -2.63 -9.27
CA TRP A 141 9.94 -1.26 -8.81
C TRP A 141 9.85 -0.23 -9.95
N THR A 142 10.27 -0.60 -11.16
CA THR A 142 10.06 0.20 -12.38
C THR A 142 8.58 0.42 -12.63
N LEU A 143 7.79 -0.66 -12.57
CA LEU A 143 6.34 -0.63 -12.77
C LEU A 143 5.64 0.28 -11.76
N LEU A 144 5.98 0.18 -10.47
CA LEU A 144 5.41 1.07 -9.45
C LEU A 144 5.72 2.54 -9.73
N SER A 145 6.95 2.84 -10.16
CA SER A 145 7.34 4.20 -10.51
C SER A 145 6.57 4.71 -11.73
N GLU A 146 6.34 3.87 -12.72
CA GLU A 146 5.51 4.19 -13.89
C GLU A 146 4.06 4.44 -13.51
N HIS A 147 3.44 3.52 -12.74
CA HIS A 147 2.06 3.65 -12.28
C HIS A 147 1.84 4.92 -11.45
N ILE A 148 2.80 5.30 -10.60
CA ILE A 148 2.76 6.59 -9.88
C ILE A 148 2.79 7.77 -10.86
N ARG A 149 3.63 7.72 -11.90
CA ARG A 149 3.75 8.81 -12.90
C ARG A 149 2.46 9.04 -13.68
N LEU A 150 1.74 7.95 -13.99
CA LEU A 150 0.47 7.99 -14.71
C LEU A 150 -0.63 8.69 -13.89
N GLY A 151 -0.62 8.55 -12.57
CA GLY A 151 -1.68 9.10 -11.72
C GLY A 151 -2.91 8.18 -11.69
N GLY A 152 -4.10 8.75 -11.44
CA GLY A 152 -5.37 8.02 -11.52
C GLY A 152 -5.43 6.74 -10.67
N TYR A 153 -6.07 5.70 -11.22
CA TYR A 153 -6.14 4.36 -10.63
C TYR A 153 -4.76 3.67 -10.54
N PRO A 154 -3.85 3.74 -11.54
CA PRO A 154 -2.51 3.15 -11.43
C PRO A 154 -1.74 3.64 -10.20
N ALA A 155 -1.75 4.94 -9.93
CA ALA A 155 -1.06 5.48 -8.76
C ALA A 155 -1.72 5.06 -7.44
N GLN A 156 -3.04 4.87 -7.41
CA GLN A 156 -3.74 4.31 -6.24
C GLN A 156 -3.33 2.87 -5.99
N ASN A 157 -3.27 2.05 -7.04
CA ASN A 157 -2.82 0.67 -6.95
C ASN A 157 -1.36 0.59 -6.46
N ALA A 158 -0.46 1.40 -7.05
CA ALA A 158 0.93 1.47 -6.63
C ALA A 158 1.07 1.87 -5.15
N ALA A 159 0.25 2.80 -4.65
CA ALA A 159 0.26 3.18 -3.23
C ALA A 159 -0.02 1.99 -2.31
N VAL A 160 -0.97 1.13 -2.67
CA VAL A 160 -1.31 -0.09 -1.90
C VAL A 160 -0.15 -1.10 -1.97
N GLU A 161 0.43 -1.31 -3.15
CA GLU A 161 1.58 -2.20 -3.31
C GLU A 161 2.78 -1.75 -2.47
N LEU A 162 3.05 -0.44 -2.36
CA LEU A 162 4.10 0.09 -1.48
C LEU A 162 3.84 -0.26 0.00
N MET A 163 2.58 -0.29 0.44
CA MET A 163 2.23 -0.71 1.80
C MET A 163 2.48 -2.21 2.01
N PHE A 164 2.17 -3.05 1.02
CA PHE A 164 2.49 -4.48 1.07
C PHE A 164 4.00 -4.74 1.11
N ILE A 165 4.78 -3.98 0.34
CA ILE A 165 6.24 -4.05 0.38
C ILE A 165 6.76 -3.71 1.78
N ALA A 166 6.26 -2.63 2.38
CA ALA A 166 6.66 -2.22 3.72
C ALA A 166 6.41 -3.34 4.76
N ARG A 167 5.28 -4.05 4.64
CA ARG A 167 4.88 -5.14 5.54
C ARG A 167 5.69 -6.42 5.33
N ASP A 168 5.76 -6.90 4.09
CA ASP A 168 6.17 -8.29 3.81
C ASP A 168 7.53 -8.38 3.09
N ARG A 169 7.99 -7.30 2.45
CA ARG A 169 9.15 -7.32 1.53
C ARG A 169 10.13 -6.18 1.78
N GLY A 170 10.22 -5.69 3.02
CA GLY A 170 11.09 -4.57 3.40
C GLY A 170 12.58 -4.78 3.10
N SER A 171 13.03 -6.02 2.92
CA SER A 171 14.40 -6.36 2.48
C SER A 171 14.73 -5.88 1.07
N THR A 172 13.73 -5.76 0.19
CA THR A 172 13.88 -5.31 -1.20
C THR A 172 14.00 -3.79 -1.32
N VAL A 173 13.73 -3.05 -0.25
CA VAL A 173 13.76 -1.58 -0.24
C VAL A 173 15.22 -1.11 -0.18
N THR A 174 15.63 -0.36 -1.20
CA THR A 174 16.93 0.31 -1.27
C THR A 174 16.73 1.83 -1.31
N GLN A 175 17.79 2.59 -1.05
CA GLN A 175 17.74 4.06 -1.17
C GLN A 175 17.35 4.47 -2.59
N GLU A 176 18.00 3.88 -3.60
CA GLU A 176 17.73 4.15 -5.01
C GLU A 176 16.26 3.90 -5.40
N ARG A 177 15.69 2.77 -4.97
CA ARG A 177 14.28 2.44 -5.23
C ARG A 177 13.32 3.40 -4.55
N PHE A 178 13.62 3.79 -3.31
CA PHE A 178 12.83 4.78 -2.59
C PHE A 178 12.88 6.15 -3.28
N ASP A 179 14.06 6.61 -3.68
CA ASP A 179 14.23 7.89 -4.36
C ASP A 179 13.53 7.89 -5.71
N ALA A 180 13.55 6.77 -6.45
CA ALA A 180 12.85 6.62 -7.72
C ALA A 180 11.33 6.79 -7.60
N VAL A 181 10.69 6.17 -6.60
CA VAL A 181 9.24 6.29 -6.39
C VAL A 181 8.85 7.67 -5.82
N VAL A 182 9.73 8.30 -5.03
CA VAL A 182 9.56 9.68 -4.56
C VAL A 182 9.63 10.66 -5.74
N ALA A 183 10.61 10.52 -6.62
CA ALA A 183 10.74 11.32 -7.82
C ALA A 183 9.54 11.11 -8.78
N ALA A 184 9.05 9.86 -8.90
CA ALA A 184 7.84 9.56 -9.65
C ALA A 184 6.60 10.31 -9.11
N ARG A 185 6.43 10.35 -7.78
CA ARG A 185 5.36 11.14 -7.14
C ARG A 185 5.50 12.62 -7.49
N ASP A 186 6.70 13.19 -7.34
CA ASP A 186 6.93 14.61 -7.59
C ASP A 186 6.62 15.01 -9.04
N ALA A 187 7.03 14.17 -9.99
CA ALA A 187 6.74 14.36 -11.41
C ALA A 187 5.24 14.26 -11.75
N ALA A 188 4.44 13.65 -10.87
CA ALA A 188 3.01 13.43 -11.07
C ALA A 188 2.10 14.28 -10.19
N LEU A 189 2.63 15.18 -9.35
CA LEU A 189 1.84 15.92 -8.36
C LEU A 189 0.56 16.57 -8.92
N SER A 190 0.62 17.13 -10.14
CA SER A 190 -0.53 17.75 -10.79
C SER A 190 -1.60 16.76 -11.28
N ARG A 191 -1.27 15.48 -11.43
CA ARG A 191 -2.16 14.39 -11.87
C ARG A 191 -2.72 13.56 -10.72
N LEU A 192 -2.16 13.71 -9.51
CA LEU A 192 -2.56 12.92 -8.34
C LEU A 192 -3.72 13.58 -7.61
N THR A 193 -4.79 12.82 -7.37
CA THR A 193 -5.88 13.25 -6.49
C THR A 193 -5.37 13.42 -5.05
N LYS A 194 -6.06 14.23 -4.24
CA LYS A 194 -5.72 14.40 -2.81
C LYS A 194 -5.71 13.06 -2.06
N ALA A 195 -6.64 12.16 -2.39
CA ALA A 195 -6.72 10.83 -1.80
C ALA A 195 -5.49 9.99 -2.17
N THR A 196 -5.16 9.92 -3.47
CA THR A 196 -3.96 9.20 -3.95
C THR A 196 -2.67 9.76 -3.31
N GLN A 197 -2.56 11.08 -3.16
CA GLN A 197 -1.40 11.68 -2.49
C GLN A 197 -1.29 11.25 -1.02
N ALA A 198 -2.42 11.15 -0.31
CA ALA A 198 -2.45 10.68 1.08
C ALA A 198 -2.05 9.19 1.16
N ASP A 199 -2.55 8.35 0.25
CA ASP A 199 -2.22 6.92 0.22
C ASP A 199 -0.73 6.71 -0.11
N LEU A 200 -0.19 7.43 -1.10
CA LEU A 200 1.25 7.38 -1.41
C LEU A 200 2.10 7.84 -0.22
N LYS A 201 1.67 8.88 0.50
CA LYS A 201 2.37 9.32 1.71
C LYS A 201 2.40 8.22 2.77
N LEU A 202 1.32 7.46 2.95
CA LEU A 202 1.28 6.29 3.84
C LEU A 202 2.22 5.18 3.35
N GLY A 203 2.21 4.88 2.05
CA GLY A 203 3.13 3.90 1.43
C GLY A 203 4.59 4.26 1.69
N PHE A 204 4.99 5.51 1.39
CA PHE A 204 6.35 5.99 1.62
C PHE A 204 6.74 5.98 3.10
N GLN A 205 5.84 6.37 3.99
CA GLN A 205 6.07 6.27 5.44
C GLN A 205 6.38 4.81 5.84
N GLY A 206 5.62 3.84 5.30
CA GLY A 206 5.85 2.42 5.51
C GLY A 206 7.25 1.99 5.03
N LEU A 207 7.69 2.42 3.85
CA LEU A 207 9.04 2.13 3.36
C LEU A 207 10.15 2.72 4.24
N VAL A 208 9.93 3.94 4.74
CA VAL A 208 10.85 4.61 5.66
C VAL A 208 11.00 3.81 6.95
N GLU A 209 9.88 3.39 7.54
CA GLU A 209 9.84 2.59 8.75
C GLU A 209 10.47 1.21 8.55
N ALA A 210 10.11 0.52 7.46
CA ALA A 210 10.55 -0.84 7.18
C ALA A 210 12.08 -0.92 6.95
N ARG A 211 12.67 0.08 6.28
CA ARG A 211 14.07 -0.03 5.85
C ARG A 211 14.87 1.25 5.81
N ILE A 212 14.37 2.35 5.23
CA ILE A 212 15.21 3.51 4.90
C ILE A 212 15.81 4.15 6.16
N LYS A 213 15.01 4.42 7.19
CA LYS A 213 15.53 5.05 8.42
C LYS A 213 16.61 4.17 9.08
N LYS A 214 16.41 2.85 9.07
CA LYS A 214 17.37 1.88 9.63
C LYS A 214 18.70 1.88 8.87
N LEU A 215 18.66 1.99 7.54
CA LEU A 215 19.86 2.13 6.72
C LEU A 215 20.62 3.41 7.09
N LYS A 216 19.93 4.54 7.25
CA LYS A 216 20.56 5.81 7.65
C LYS A 216 21.12 5.78 9.06
N PHE A 217 20.39 5.23 10.05
CA PHE A 217 20.93 5.03 11.40
C PHE A 217 22.16 4.11 11.42
N LYS A 218 22.20 3.09 10.55
CA LYS A 218 23.40 2.25 10.39
C LYS A 218 24.57 3.08 9.87
N THR A 219 24.36 3.95 8.89
CA THR A 219 25.39 4.85 8.35
C THR A 219 25.85 5.86 9.41
N VAL A 220 24.95 6.45 10.20
CA VAL A 220 25.33 7.32 11.33
C VAL A 220 26.26 6.59 12.29
N ARG A 221 25.97 5.32 12.61
CA ARG A 221 26.76 4.53 13.56
C ARG A 221 28.08 4.04 12.98
N ARG A 222 28.08 3.58 11.72
CA ARG A 222 29.18 2.79 11.12
C ARG A 222 29.83 3.44 9.89
N GLY A 223 29.42 4.64 9.51
CA GLY A 223 30.06 5.39 8.42
C GLY A 223 31.55 5.56 8.68
N GLU A 224 32.33 5.54 7.62
CA GLU A 224 33.79 5.59 7.70
C GLU A 224 34.25 7.02 8.00
N THR A 225 33.54 8.00 7.44
CA THR A 225 33.87 9.42 7.60
C THR A 225 32.85 10.17 8.44
N ASN A 226 33.30 11.23 9.13
CA ASN A 226 32.38 12.16 9.81
C ASN A 226 31.44 12.87 8.83
N LYS A 227 31.84 13.03 7.56
CA LYS A 227 30.98 13.59 6.51
C LYS A 227 29.78 12.66 6.26
N GLU A 228 30.01 11.38 6.00
CA GLU A 228 28.94 10.39 5.77
C GLU A 228 27.97 10.31 6.95
N LYS A 229 28.50 10.32 8.18
CA LYS A 229 27.65 10.29 9.39
C LYS A 229 26.76 11.53 9.48
N ARG A 230 27.32 12.72 9.22
CA ARG A 230 26.58 14.00 9.22
C ARG A 230 25.55 14.07 8.10
N ASP A 231 25.88 13.57 6.91
CA ASP A 231 24.96 13.52 5.78
C ASP A 231 23.80 12.55 6.08
N ALA A 232 24.08 11.37 6.63
CA ALA A 232 23.03 10.44 7.05
C ALA A 232 22.14 11.00 8.17
N ALA A 233 22.70 11.76 9.12
CA ALA A 233 21.92 12.44 10.16
C ALA A 233 21.06 13.58 9.60
N ARG A 234 21.55 14.32 8.59
CA ARG A 234 20.74 15.30 7.86
C ARG A 234 19.57 14.62 7.15
N GLU A 235 19.84 13.55 6.42
CA GLU A 235 18.81 12.82 5.68
C GLU A 235 17.77 12.18 6.61
N LEU A 236 18.15 11.77 7.83
CA LEU A 236 17.18 11.35 8.84
C LEU A 236 16.24 12.48 9.27
N ASN A 237 16.75 13.72 9.43
CA ASN A 237 15.91 14.88 9.69
C ASN A 237 14.96 15.16 8.52
N ASP A 238 15.47 15.13 7.28
CA ASP A 238 14.64 15.36 6.09
C ASP A 238 13.50 14.31 6.00
N LEU A 239 13.81 13.04 6.30
CA LEU A 239 12.83 11.97 6.36
C LEU A 239 11.83 12.16 7.51
N GLN A 240 12.26 12.63 8.68
CA GLN A 240 11.37 12.90 9.80
C GLN A 240 10.41 14.05 9.48
N ILE A 241 10.87 15.11 8.81
CA ILE A 241 10.00 16.21 8.37
C ILE A 241 8.98 15.73 7.34
N ALA A 242 9.41 14.94 6.35
CA ALA A 242 8.52 14.46 5.29
C ALA A 242 7.54 13.38 5.78
N TYR A 243 8.00 12.48 6.65
CA TYR A 243 7.28 11.28 7.09
C TYR A 243 7.37 11.12 8.62
N PRO A 244 6.84 12.09 9.41
CA PRO A 244 7.04 12.13 10.87
C PRO A 244 6.52 10.90 11.59
N ARG A 245 5.43 10.33 11.07
CA ARG A 245 4.81 9.13 11.63
C ARG A 245 5.64 7.84 11.44
N ALA A 246 6.66 7.84 10.58
CA ALA A 246 7.61 6.72 10.48
C ALA A 246 8.54 6.65 11.70
N PHE A 247 8.62 7.71 12.51
CA PHE A 247 9.51 7.81 13.66
C PHE A 247 8.74 7.62 14.98
N THR A 248 9.42 6.98 15.92
CA THR A 248 8.92 6.57 17.23
C THR A 248 9.81 7.11 18.35
N GLU A 249 9.34 7.07 19.59
CA GLU A 249 10.15 7.48 20.75
C GLU A 249 11.47 6.70 20.88
N GLU A 250 11.51 5.44 20.41
CA GLU A 250 12.74 4.66 20.39
C GLU A 250 13.78 5.21 19.40
N ASP A 251 13.35 5.81 18.30
CA ASP A 251 14.24 6.47 17.37
C ASP A 251 14.89 7.71 18.03
N ALA A 252 14.15 8.43 18.87
CA ALA A 252 14.70 9.53 19.66
C ALA A 252 15.70 9.05 20.73
N LYS A 253 15.40 7.95 21.45
CA LYS A 253 16.34 7.32 22.39
C LYS A 253 17.60 6.81 21.70
N LEU A 254 17.47 6.28 20.48
CA LEU A 254 18.62 5.88 19.67
C LEU A 254 19.50 7.08 19.32
N CYS A 255 18.90 8.22 18.99
CA CYS A 255 19.65 9.47 18.79
C CYS A 255 20.43 9.86 20.05
N ASP A 256 19.82 9.83 21.24
CA ASP A 256 20.52 10.12 22.51
C ASP A 256 21.72 9.18 22.73
N ALA A 257 21.55 7.89 22.42
CA ALA A 257 22.62 6.91 22.55
C ALA A 257 23.76 7.19 21.57
N LEU A 258 23.44 7.63 20.36
CA LEU A 258 24.43 8.00 19.34
C LEU A 258 25.16 9.30 19.68
N ILE A 259 24.47 10.28 20.28
CA ILE A 259 25.08 11.54 20.77
C ILE A 259 26.16 11.24 21.81
N LYS A 260 25.89 10.35 22.78
CA LYS A 260 26.84 9.99 23.84
C LYS A 260 28.16 9.42 23.34
N VAL A 261 28.18 8.86 22.13
CA VAL A 261 29.37 8.23 21.53
C VAL A 261 29.91 9.03 20.33
N ALA A 262 29.24 10.13 19.97
CA ALA A 262 29.73 11.03 18.94
C ALA A 262 30.97 11.77 19.47
N LYS A 263 31.87 12.11 18.54
CA LYS A 263 33.08 12.90 18.80
C LYS A 263 33.10 14.17 17.93
N ASP A 264 31.98 14.46 17.27
CA ASP A 264 31.84 15.48 16.25
C ASP A 264 30.60 16.31 16.63
N THR A 265 30.83 17.56 17.00
CA THR A 265 29.79 18.45 17.53
C THR A 265 28.68 18.70 16.53
N LEU A 266 29.01 18.78 15.23
CA LEU A 266 28.01 18.97 14.17
C LEU A 266 27.11 17.74 14.00
N LEU A 267 27.64 16.54 14.20
CA LEU A 267 26.85 15.32 14.24
C LEU A 267 25.95 15.29 15.48
N GLU A 268 26.47 15.68 16.65
CA GLU A 268 25.70 15.78 17.90
C GLU A 268 24.51 16.73 17.73
N ASP A 269 24.73 17.92 17.19
CA ASP A 269 23.69 18.92 16.97
C ASP A 269 22.57 18.39 16.06
N LYS A 270 22.92 17.72 14.96
CA LYS A 270 21.93 17.12 14.04
C LYS A 270 21.11 16.02 14.70
N LEU A 271 21.74 15.19 15.53
CA LEU A 271 21.05 14.13 16.26
C LEU A 271 20.18 14.68 17.40
N LEU A 272 20.61 15.76 18.05
CA LEU A 272 19.83 16.47 19.07
C LEU A 272 18.58 17.09 18.47
N GLU A 273 18.72 17.73 17.32
CA GLU A 273 17.60 18.27 16.54
C GLU A 273 16.60 17.17 16.17
N LEU A 274 17.08 16.06 15.60
CA LEU A 274 16.24 14.93 15.24
C LEU A 274 15.48 14.37 16.45
N ALA A 275 16.19 14.12 17.56
CA ALA A 275 15.58 13.60 18.78
C ALA A 275 14.51 14.54 19.35
N ARG A 276 14.72 15.86 19.25
CA ARG A 276 13.75 16.86 19.67
C ARG A 276 12.51 16.83 18.79
N ASN A 277 12.68 16.82 17.47
CA ASN A 277 11.58 16.83 16.52
C ASN A 277 10.72 15.57 16.65
N VAL A 278 11.35 14.39 16.73
CA VAL A 278 10.65 13.12 16.94
C VAL A 278 9.80 13.15 18.22
N ARG A 279 10.35 13.65 19.34
CA ARG A 279 9.60 13.75 20.60
C ARG A 279 8.43 14.72 20.51
N ALA A 280 8.61 15.84 19.82
CA ALA A 280 7.54 16.82 19.62
C ALA A 280 6.37 16.16 18.87
N ASP A 281 6.65 15.47 17.76
CA ASP A 281 5.64 14.77 16.96
C ASP A 281 4.96 13.63 17.71
N VAL A 282 5.71 12.86 18.51
CA VAL A 282 5.13 11.79 19.35
C VAL A 282 4.14 12.39 20.35
N ARG A 283 4.53 13.46 21.06
CA ARG A 283 3.65 14.13 22.03
C ARG A 283 2.41 14.73 21.40
N GLU A 284 2.56 15.35 20.22
CA GLU A 284 1.43 15.90 19.47
C GLU A 284 0.43 14.79 19.10
N ARG A 285 0.93 13.67 18.55
CA ARG A 285 0.09 12.52 18.19
C ARG A 285 -0.63 11.90 19.39
N GLU A 286 0.06 11.76 20.52
CA GLU A 286 -0.56 11.26 21.76
C GLU A 286 -1.64 12.22 22.29
N SER A 287 -1.43 13.54 22.16
CA SER A 287 -2.43 14.55 22.53
C SER A 287 -3.68 14.44 21.65
N ASP A 288 -3.49 14.34 20.33
CA ASP A 288 -4.58 14.19 19.36
C ASP A 288 -5.38 12.91 19.58
N GLN A 289 -4.70 11.80 19.89
CA GLN A 289 -5.38 10.54 20.17
C GLN A 289 -6.24 10.65 21.43
N ARG A 290 -5.71 11.24 22.52
CA ARG A 290 -6.49 11.46 23.76
C ARG A 290 -7.72 12.35 23.53
N ARG A 291 -7.60 13.37 22.68
CA ARG A 291 -8.73 14.23 22.29
C ARG A 291 -9.81 13.43 21.56
N LYS A 292 -9.43 12.63 20.55
CA LYS A 292 -10.36 11.78 19.80
C LYS A 292 -11.06 10.76 20.68
N GLU A 293 -10.34 10.13 21.60
CA GLU A 293 -10.91 9.18 22.56
C GLU A 293 -11.90 9.86 23.51
N ALA A 294 -11.58 11.07 23.99
CA ALA A 294 -12.49 11.85 24.84
C ALA A 294 -13.77 12.24 24.08
N ASP A 295 -13.66 12.66 22.82
CA ASP A 295 -14.81 13.03 21.99
C ASP A 295 -15.68 11.80 21.64
N ALA A 296 -15.06 10.66 21.34
CA ALA A 296 -15.79 9.41 21.10
C ALA A 296 -16.57 8.97 22.34
N ARG A 297 -15.96 9.06 23.54
CA ARG A 297 -16.64 8.75 24.81
C ARG A 297 -17.84 9.66 25.05
N ARG A 298 -17.69 10.98 24.84
CA ARG A 298 -18.79 11.94 24.95
C ARG A 298 -19.95 11.63 24.00
N LYS A 299 -19.65 11.24 22.75
CA LYS A 299 -20.69 10.86 21.78
C LYS A 299 -21.46 9.61 22.23
N ILE A 300 -20.78 8.62 22.81
CA ILE A 300 -21.41 7.41 23.34
C ILE A 300 -22.31 7.74 24.55
N GLU A 301 -21.83 8.60 25.47
CA GLU A 301 -22.62 9.05 26.63
C GLU A 301 -23.87 9.86 26.24
N HIS A 302 -23.80 10.62 25.14
CA HIS A 302 -24.94 11.37 24.61
C HIS A 302 -25.92 10.52 23.78
N ALA A 303 -25.46 9.45 23.13
CA ALA A 303 -26.32 8.55 22.35
C ALA A 303 -27.05 7.50 23.23
N GLY A 304 -26.60 7.30 24.46
CA GLY A 304 -27.24 6.42 25.45
C GLY A 304 -28.27 7.10 26.37
N LYS A 305 -28.59 8.38 26.11
CA LYS A 305 -29.67 9.14 26.76
C LYS A 305 -30.79 9.42 25.76
#